data_AF-A0A534VF45-F1
#
_entry.id   AF-A0A534VF45-F1
#
_cell.length_a   1.000
_cell.length_b   1.000
_cell.length_c   1.000
_cell.angle_alpha   90.00
_cell.angle_beta   90.00
_cell.angle_gamma   90.00
#
_symmetry.space_group_name_H-M   'P 1'
#
loop_
_entity.id
_entity.type
_entity.pdbx_description
1 polymer ?
#
loop_
_entity_poly.entity_id
_entity_poly.type
_entity_poly.pdbx_seq_one_letter_code
_entity_poly.pdbx_strand_id
1 'polypeptide(L)'
;MRRDLVATTVPAAPVLAFYHPAMQEVLLDAATRAGAVVQRGARVSSVAPGPEPSVAFELDGHVEEVRAHLVVGADGRASLVRKWAGFTVHRDPERLLFSGVLLDGVPVADDAGYIMFNPGIGRISLLFPQGSGR
;
A
#
# COMPACT_ATOMS: atom_id res chain seq x y z
N MET A 1 -14.50 7.59 26.68
CA MET A 1 -15.50 6.60 26.23
C MET A 1 -14.84 5.73 25.17
N ARG A 2 -14.72 4.41 25.41
CA ARG A 2 -14.15 3.45 24.45
C ARG A 2 -15.26 3.03 23.48
N ARG A 3 -15.06 3.23 22.17
CA ARG A 3 -16.00 2.80 21.12
C ARG A 3 -15.61 1.41 20.62
N ASP A 4 -16.57 0.50 20.55
CA ASP A 4 -16.39 -0.79 19.89
C ASP A 4 -16.48 -0.60 18.37
N LEU A 5 -15.33 -0.57 17.70
CA LEU A 5 -15.29 -0.30 16.26
C LEU A 5 -15.87 -1.43 15.42
N VAL A 6 -15.74 -2.69 15.84
CA VAL A 6 -16.26 -3.84 15.10
C VAL A 6 -17.78 -3.83 15.12
N ALA A 7 -18.37 -3.63 16.31
CA ALA A 7 -19.82 -3.61 16.45
C ALA A 7 -20.48 -2.37 15.82
N THR A 8 -19.75 -1.25 15.71
CA THR A 8 -20.36 0.06 15.36
C THR A 8 -19.85 0.69 14.06
N THR A 9 -19.03 -0.02 13.27
CA THR A 9 -18.48 0.51 12.00
C THR A 9 -18.68 -0.49 10.89
N VAL A 10 -19.30 -0.10 9.79
CA VAL A 10 -19.36 -0.91 8.56
C VAL A 10 -17.94 -0.99 7.96
N PRO A 11 -17.42 -2.18 7.61
CA PRO A 11 -18.13 -3.43 7.33
C PRO A 11 -18.19 -4.46 8.48
N ALA A 12 -18.15 -4.04 9.75
CA ALA A 12 -18.08 -4.90 10.94
C ALA A 12 -16.80 -5.75 11.01
N ALA A 13 -15.68 -5.15 10.56
CA ALA A 13 -14.35 -5.74 10.62
C ALA A 13 -13.45 -4.96 11.59
N PRO A 14 -12.46 -5.62 12.23
CA PRO A 14 -11.49 -4.91 13.06
C PRO A 14 -10.62 -3.97 12.21
N VAL A 15 -10.13 -2.92 12.86
CA VAL A 15 -9.04 -2.10 12.32
C VAL A 15 -7.74 -2.71 12.81
N LEU A 16 -6.83 -3.01 11.88
CA LEU A 16 -5.53 -3.57 12.19
C LEU A 16 -4.46 -2.52 11.93
N ALA A 17 -3.61 -2.29 12.93
CA ALA A 17 -2.36 -1.58 12.78
C ALA A 17 -1.23 -2.61 12.72
N PHE A 18 -0.38 -2.51 11.72
CA PHE A 18 0.67 -3.49 11.45
C PHE A 18 1.85 -2.83 10.76
N TYR A 19 3.00 -3.49 10.83
CA TYR A 19 4.16 -3.09 10.05
C TYR A 19 3.91 -3.37 8.56
N HIS A 20 3.83 -2.31 7.75
CA HIS A 20 3.42 -2.42 6.35
C HIS A 20 4.25 -3.44 5.52
N PRO A 21 5.60 -3.47 5.60
CA PRO A 21 6.38 -4.49 4.89
C PRO A 21 6.03 -5.92 5.28
N ALA A 22 5.77 -6.20 6.57
CA ALA A 22 5.37 -7.55 6.99
C ALA A 22 4.03 -7.97 6.36
N MET A 23 3.07 -7.05 6.25
CA MET A 23 1.81 -7.35 5.58
C MET A 23 1.97 -7.55 4.07
N GLN A 24 2.91 -6.84 3.43
CA GLN A 24 3.23 -7.10 2.02
C GLN A 24 3.70 -8.54 1.81
N GLU A 25 4.57 -9.07 2.70
CA GLU A 25 5.00 -10.47 2.65
C GLU A 25 3.82 -11.43 2.78
N VAL A 26 2.95 -11.21 3.78
CA VAL A 26 1.76 -12.05 4.01
C VAL A 26 0.87 -12.12 2.77
N LEU A 27 0.64 -10.98 2.11
CA LEU A 27 -0.21 -10.91 0.91
C LEU A 27 0.44 -11.58 -0.31
N LEU A 28 1.74 -11.40 -0.51
CA LEU A 28 2.47 -12.05 -1.61
C LEU A 28 2.52 -13.58 -1.43
N ASP A 29 2.72 -14.05 -0.21
CA ASP A 29 2.68 -15.47 0.12
C ASP A 29 1.27 -16.05 -0.07
N ALA A 30 0.23 -15.30 0.30
CA ALA A 30 -1.15 -15.71 0.06
C ALA A 30 -1.47 -15.81 -1.44
N ALA A 31 -1.01 -14.86 -2.25
CA ALA A 31 -1.15 -14.91 -3.71
C ALA A 31 -0.44 -16.13 -4.31
N THR A 32 0.78 -16.42 -3.85
CA THR A 32 1.55 -17.59 -4.27
C THR A 32 0.82 -18.89 -3.93
N ARG A 33 0.29 -19.02 -2.70
CA ARG A 33 -0.52 -20.18 -2.29
C ARG A 33 -1.82 -20.32 -3.10
N ALA A 34 -2.37 -19.21 -3.58
CA ALA A 34 -3.52 -19.22 -4.48
C ALA A 34 -3.16 -19.56 -5.94
N GLY A 35 -1.88 -19.77 -6.25
CA GLY A 35 -1.40 -20.20 -7.57
C GLY A 35 -0.82 -19.07 -8.44
N ALA A 36 -0.67 -17.85 -7.91
CA ALA A 36 -0.02 -16.79 -8.64
C ALA A 36 1.51 -17.02 -8.74
N VAL A 37 2.09 -16.67 -9.88
CA VAL A 37 3.55 -16.55 -10.01
C VAL A 37 3.96 -15.16 -9.53
N VAL A 38 4.76 -15.11 -8.47
CA VAL A 38 5.27 -13.85 -7.89
C VAL A 38 6.77 -13.74 -8.16
N GLN A 39 7.16 -12.77 -8.98
CA GLN A 39 8.57 -12.47 -9.29
C GLN A 39 9.02 -11.22 -8.52
N ARG A 40 9.89 -11.41 -7.52
CA ARG A 40 10.50 -10.30 -6.77
C ARG A 40 11.80 -9.85 -7.44
N GLY A 41 12.11 -8.57 -7.32
CA GLY A 41 13.27 -7.97 -7.99
C GLY A 41 13.03 -7.63 -9.46
N ALA A 42 11.90 -8.06 -10.04
CA ALA A 42 11.49 -7.69 -11.38
C ALA A 42 11.26 -6.16 -11.48
N ARG A 43 11.84 -5.54 -12.51
CA ARG A 43 11.69 -4.11 -12.79
C ARG A 43 11.07 -3.92 -14.17
N VAL A 44 9.80 -3.54 -14.19
CA VAL A 44 9.12 -3.16 -15.44
C VAL A 44 9.79 -1.93 -16.04
N SER A 45 10.07 -1.98 -17.34
CA SER A 45 10.74 -0.92 -18.11
C SER A 45 9.86 -0.30 -19.19
N SER A 46 8.83 -1.02 -19.66
CA SER A 46 7.80 -0.48 -20.56
C SER A 46 6.50 -1.25 -20.50
N VAL A 47 5.41 -0.60 -20.93
CA VAL A 47 4.12 -1.23 -21.22
C VAL A 47 3.64 -0.70 -22.57
N ALA A 48 3.34 -1.60 -23.51
CA ALA A 48 2.72 -1.25 -24.77
C ALA A 48 1.22 -1.63 -24.73
N PRO A 49 0.30 -0.65 -24.63
CA PRO A 49 -1.13 -0.92 -24.65
C PRO A 49 -1.61 -1.27 -26.07
N GLY A 50 -2.73 -1.97 -26.18
CA GLY A 50 -3.34 -2.35 -27.45
C GLY A 50 -4.30 -3.54 -27.30
N PRO A 51 -4.77 -4.12 -28.40
CA PRO A 51 -5.58 -5.35 -28.39
C PRO A 51 -4.85 -6.55 -27.77
N GLU A 52 -3.52 -6.57 -27.85
CA GLU A 52 -2.64 -7.56 -27.24
C GLU A 52 -1.53 -6.81 -26.48
N PRO A 53 -1.79 -6.38 -25.22
CA PRO A 53 -0.83 -5.58 -24.49
C PRO A 53 0.42 -6.41 -24.12
N SER A 54 1.57 -5.73 -24.09
CA SER A 54 2.84 -6.31 -23.71
C SER A 54 3.55 -5.51 -22.62
N VAL A 55 4.39 -6.20 -21.86
CA VAL A 55 5.20 -5.65 -20.77
C VAL A 55 6.63 -6.11 -20.97
N ALA A 56 7.57 -5.16 -20.99
CA ALA A 56 8.98 -5.47 -20.88
C ALA A 56 9.45 -5.24 -19.43
N PHE A 57 10.21 -6.18 -18.89
CA PHE A 57 10.78 -6.07 -17.55
C PHE A 57 12.16 -6.70 -17.48
N GLU A 58 12.96 -6.24 -16.53
CA GLU A 58 14.25 -6.81 -16.19
C GLU A 58 14.10 -7.71 -14.95
N LEU A 59 14.63 -8.93 -15.01
CA LEU A 59 14.72 -9.86 -13.87
C LEU A 59 16.08 -10.55 -13.92
N ASP A 60 16.80 -10.56 -12.81
CA ASP A 60 18.14 -11.17 -12.70
C ASP A 60 19.11 -10.72 -13.82
N GLY A 61 19.04 -9.44 -14.21
CA GLY A 61 19.86 -8.83 -15.26
C GLY A 61 19.44 -9.17 -16.70
N HIS A 62 18.36 -9.91 -16.88
CA HIS A 62 17.83 -10.28 -18.20
C HIS A 62 16.56 -9.50 -18.50
N VAL A 63 16.41 -9.03 -19.74
CA VAL A 63 15.21 -8.35 -20.20
C VAL A 63 14.29 -9.38 -20.85
N GLU A 64 13.06 -9.44 -20.37
CA GLU A 64 11.99 -10.28 -20.90
C GLU A 64 10.83 -9.42 -21.41
N GLU A 65 10.13 -9.90 -22.43
CA GLU A 65 8.85 -9.34 -22.90
C GLU A 65 7.77 -10.41 -22.76
N VAL A 66 6.66 -10.04 -22.14
CA VAL A 66 5.48 -10.90 -21.99
C VAL A 66 4.26 -10.23 -22.60
N ARG A 67 3.38 -11.04 -23.21
CA ARG A 67 2.07 -10.63 -23.70
C ARG A 67 0.99 -11.18 -22.78
N ALA A 68 -0.05 -10.39 -22.57
CA ALA A 68 -1.20 -10.78 -21.74
C ALA A 68 -2.49 -10.24 -22.35
N HIS A 69 -3.64 -10.80 -21.97
CA HIS A 69 -4.94 -10.24 -22.35
C HIS A 69 -5.30 -8.98 -21.55
N LEU A 70 -4.69 -8.81 -20.36
CA LEU A 70 -4.88 -7.67 -19.48
C LEU A 70 -3.59 -7.38 -18.72
N VAL A 71 -3.23 -6.10 -18.64
CA VAL A 71 -2.14 -5.60 -17.80
C VAL A 71 -2.73 -4.65 -16.77
N VAL A 72 -2.42 -4.88 -15.49
CA VAL A 72 -2.89 -4.05 -14.37
C VAL A 72 -1.71 -3.28 -13.78
N GLY A 73 -1.75 -1.95 -13.88
CA GLY A 73 -0.76 -1.07 -13.25
C GLY A 73 -1.03 -0.89 -11.75
N ALA A 74 -0.27 -1.59 -10.91
CA ALA A 74 -0.33 -1.50 -9.45
C ALA A 74 0.98 -1.00 -8.82
N ASP A 75 1.72 -0.16 -9.54
CA ASP A 75 3.06 0.36 -9.21
C ASP A 75 3.05 1.66 -8.37
N GLY A 76 1.93 1.95 -7.72
CA GLY A 76 1.81 2.97 -6.68
C GLY A 76 1.71 4.42 -7.18
N ARG A 77 1.89 5.36 -6.25
CA ARG A 77 1.61 6.80 -6.47
C ARG A 77 2.32 7.38 -7.71
N ALA A 78 3.60 7.04 -7.88
CA ALA A 78 4.45 7.50 -8.97
C ALA A 78 4.39 6.62 -10.22
N SER A 79 3.26 5.91 -10.43
CA SER A 79 3.08 4.92 -11.50
C SER A 79 3.67 5.33 -12.85
N LEU A 80 4.60 4.51 -13.34
CA LEU A 80 5.13 4.56 -14.69
C LEU A 80 4.19 3.84 -15.66
N VAL A 81 3.47 2.81 -15.21
CA VAL A 81 2.45 2.15 -16.03
C VAL A 81 1.39 3.14 -16.48
N ARG A 82 0.93 4.01 -15.57
CA ARG A 82 0.00 5.11 -15.90
C ARG A 82 0.55 6.00 -17.02
N LYS A 83 1.84 6.31 -16.98
CA LYS A 83 2.52 7.12 -18.00
C LYS A 83 2.61 6.39 -19.34
N TRP A 84 3.08 5.14 -19.34
CA TRP A 84 3.24 4.34 -20.56
C TRP A 84 1.91 4.03 -21.24
N ALA A 85 0.86 3.80 -20.47
CA ALA A 85 -0.49 3.59 -21.00
C ALA A 85 -1.21 4.89 -21.41
N GLY A 86 -0.57 6.06 -21.28
CA GLY A 86 -1.10 7.33 -21.78
C GLY A 86 -2.30 7.89 -21.01
N PHE A 87 -2.49 7.49 -19.74
CA PHE A 87 -3.60 7.99 -18.94
C PHE A 87 -3.41 9.46 -18.53
N THR A 88 -4.48 10.24 -18.63
CA THR A 88 -4.52 11.61 -18.10
C THR A 88 -4.41 11.61 -16.58
N VAL A 89 -3.58 12.52 -16.05
CA VAL A 89 -3.39 12.69 -14.60
C VAL A 89 -4.19 13.88 -14.12
N HIS A 90 -5.12 13.63 -13.20
CA HIS A 90 -5.80 14.67 -12.42
C HIS A 90 -5.23 14.64 -11.00
N ARG A 91 -4.56 15.71 -10.59
CA ARG A 91 -3.92 15.81 -9.27
C ARG A 91 -4.63 16.85 -8.42
N ASP A 92 -5.12 16.45 -7.26
CA ASP A 92 -5.56 17.40 -6.23
C ASP A 92 -4.32 18.14 -5.70
N PRO A 93 -4.41 19.45 -5.44
CA PRO A 93 -3.33 20.19 -4.80
C PRO A 93 -2.92 19.55 -3.48
N GLU A 94 -1.65 19.75 -3.11
CA GLU A 94 -1.15 19.24 -1.83
C GLU A 94 -1.79 20.02 -0.68
N ARG A 95 -2.59 19.33 0.14
CA ARG A 95 -3.33 19.92 1.28
C ARG A 95 -2.81 19.49 2.63
N LEU A 96 -2.19 18.31 2.69
CA LEU A 96 -1.79 17.65 3.92
C LEU A 96 -0.42 16.99 3.72
N LEU A 97 0.43 17.14 4.74
CA LEU A 97 1.70 16.43 4.83
C LEU A 97 1.65 15.49 6.03
N PHE A 98 2.02 14.23 5.79
CA PHE A 98 2.22 13.25 6.86
C PHE A 98 3.72 13.06 7.07
N SER A 99 4.12 13.02 8.33
CA SER A 99 5.43 12.55 8.77
C SER A 99 5.21 11.56 9.90
N GLY A 100 6.02 10.50 9.93
CA GLY A 100 5.87 9.41 10.88
C GLY A 100 7.22 8.86 11.29
N VAL A 101 7.26 8.33 12.51
CA VAL A 101 8.40 7.61 13.08
C VAL A 101 7.87 6.32 13.70
N LEU A 102 8.71 5.29 13.77
CA LEU A 102 8.44 4.10 14.56
C LEU A 102 9.03 4.32 15.96
N LEU A 103 8.25 4.03 16.98
CA LEU A 103 8.67 4.11 18.37
C LEU A 103 8.69 2.69 18.95
N ASP A 104 9.61 2.43 19.88
CA ASP A 104 9.74 1.14 20.57
C ASP A 104 9.68 1.37 22.07
N GLY A 105 9.11 0.40 22.80
CA GLY A 105 8.95 0.46 24.26
C GLY A 105 7.96 1.52 24.73
N VAL A 106 6.97 1.89 23.89
CA VAL A 106 5.94 2.85 24.28
C VAL A 106 4.81 2.11 25.04
N PRO A 107 4.49 2.51 26.28
CA PRO A 107 3.50 1.79 27.10
C PRO A 107 2.06 2.23 26.73
N VAL A 108 1.61 1.85 25.54
CA VAL A 108 0.23 2.07 25.07
C VAL A 108 -0.50 0.74 24.90
N ALA A 109 -1.83 0.79 24.93
CA ALA A 109 -2.64 -0.41 24.80
C ALA A 109 -2.72 -0.85 23.33
N ASP A 110 -2.34 -2.09 23.05
CA ASP A 110 -2.31 -2.67 21.69
C ASP A 110 -3.69 -2.71 21.00
N ASP A 111 -4.78 -2.58 21.77
CA ASP A 111 -6.17 -2.63 21.28
C ASP A 111 -6.80 -1.24 21.07
N ALA A 112 -5.99 -0.16 21.06
CA ALA A 112 -6.45 1.22 20.93
C ALA A 112 -5.62 2.03 19.92
N GLY A 113 -6.31 2.80 19.07
CA GLY A 113 -5.71 3.86 18.27
C GLY A 113 -5.92 5.22 18.92
N TYR A 114 -4.90 6.07 18.91
CA TYR A 114 -4.96 7.40 19.50
C TYR A 114 -4.91 8.45 18.40
N ILE A 115 -5.93 9.31 18.37
CA ILE A 115 -6.06 10.39 17.39
C ILE A 115 -6.25 11.68 18.18
N MET A 116 -5.31 12.61 18.03
CA MET A 116 -5.32 13.89 18.73
C MET A 116 -5.41 15.02 17.70
N PHE A 117 -6.46 15.83 17.81
CA PHE A 117 -6.68 16.99 16.95
C PHE A 117 -6.23 18.26 17.65
N ASN A 118 -5.44 19.08 16.95
CA ASN A 118 -5.13 20.44 17.35
C ASN A 118 -5.53 21.41 16.21
N PRO A 119 -6.82 21.75 16.11
CA PRO A 119 -7.34 22.55 15.00
C PRO A 119 -6.80 23.99 15.00
N GLY A 120 -6.43 24.53 16.17
CA GLY A 120 -5.91 25.91 16.28
C GLY A 120 -4.60 26.13 15.54
N ILE A 121 -3.83 25.07 15.28
CA ILE A 121 -2.60 25.10 14.47
C ILE A 121 -2.66 24.14 13.27
N GLY A 122 -3.85 23.62 12.94
CA GLY A 122 -4.06 22.72 11.81
C GLY A 122 -3.27 21.42 11.88
N ARG A 123 -3.13 20.80 13.06
CA ARG A 123 -2.35 19.55 13.23
C ARG A 123 -3.21 18.40 13.72
N ILE A 124 -2.82 17.20 13.30
CA ILE A 124 -3.33 15.93 13.80
C ILE A 124 -2.13 15.08 14.17
N SER A 125 -2.20 14.40 15.30
CA SER A 125 -1.22 13.40 15.72
C SER A 125 -1.93 12.06 15.85
N LEU A 126 -1.31 11.03 15.28
CA LEU A 126 -1.83 9.68 15.21
C LEU A 126 -0.81 8.74 15.84
N LEU A 127 -1.27 7.88 16.73
CA LEU A 127 -0.47 6.80 17.30
C LEU A 127 -1.27 5.50 17.18
N PHE A 128 -0.70 4.53 16.47
CA PHE A 128 -1.29 3.23 16.24
C PHE A 128 -0.28 2.16 16.66
N PRO A 129 -0.54 1.43 17.76
CA PRO A 129 0.28 0.31 18.18
C PRO A 129 0.29 -0.78 17.10
N GLN A 130 1.47 -1.29 16.76
CA GLN A 130 1.68 -2.48 15.92
C GLN A 130 1.74 -3.77 16.74
N GLY A 131 1.69 -3.66 18.07
CA GLY A 131 1.67 -4.77 19.01
C GLY A 131 3.05 -5.12 19.54
N SER A 132 3.08 -5.85 20.66
CA SER A 132 4.35 -6.26 21.30
C SER A 132 5.26 -5.08 21.68
N GLY A 133 4.68 -3.93 22.04
CA GLY A 133 5.42 -2.73 22.45
C GLY A 133 5.90 -1.81 21.31
N ARG A 134 5.43 -2.05 20.08
CA ARG A 134 5.67 -1.23 18.88
C ARG A 134 4.40 -0.59 18.36
#